data_AF-A0A8D2QNG6-F1
#
_entry.id   AF-A0A8D2QNG6-F1
#
_cell.length_a   1.000
_cell.length_b   1.000
_cell.length_c   1.000
_cell.angle_alpha   90.00
_cell.angle_beta   90.00
_cell.angle_gamma   90.00
#
_symmetry.space_group_name_H-M   'P 1'
#
loop_
_entity.id
_entity.type
_entity.pdbx_description
1 polymer ?
#
loop_
_entity_poly.entity_id
_entity_poly.type
_entity_poly.pdbx_seq_one_letter_code
_entity_poly.pdbx_strand_id
1 'polypeptide(L)'
;DRLFILLDTGTTPVTRKAAAQQLGEVVKLHPHELNNLLSKVLVYLRSTNWDTRIAAGQAVEAIVKNVPEWNPTPRSKQEQGSESPNEDSPSTDRLRFDRFDICRLLKHGASLLGSAGAEFEVQDDKSGEIDPKERIARQRKLL
;
A
#
# COMPACT_ATOMS: atom_id res chain seq x y z
N ASP A 1 0.20 17.00 -11.00
CA ASP A 1 -0.92 16.26 -11.62
C ASP A 1 -0.68 15.76 -13.05
N ARG A 2 -0.05 16.54 -13.94
CA ARG A 2 0.24 16.06 -15.32
C ARG A 2 0.97 14.71 -15.40
N LEU A 3 1.96 14.46 -14.53
CA LEU A 3 2.67 13.18 -14.47
C LEU A 3 1.74 12.00 -14.14
N PHE A 4 0.76 12.20 -13.26
CA PHE A 4 -0.21 11.16 -12.90
C PHE A 4 -1.18 10.86 -14.05
N ILE A 5 -1.64 11.90 -14.76
CA ILE A 5 -2.45 11.74 -15.97
C ILE A 5 -1.69 10.92 -17.01
N LEU A 6 -0.38 11.17 -17.17
CA LEU A 6 0.46 10.43 -18.11
C LEU A 6 0.65 8.94 -17.76
N LEU A 7 0.46 8.53 -16.50
CA LEU A 7 0.42 7.10 -16.16
C LEU A 7 -0.77 6.39 -16.81
N ASP A 8 -1.88 7.11 -16.98
CA ASP A 8 -3.13 6.58 -17.51
C ASP A 8 -3.25 6.80 -19.03
N THR A 9 -3.02 8.03 -19.48
CA THR A 9 -3.21 8.45 -20.89
C THR A 9 -1.97 8.32 -21.75
N GLY A 10 -0.83 7.91 -21.18
CA GLY A 10 0.41 7.69 -21.93
C GLY A 10 0.21 6.65 -23.03
N THR A 11 0.33 7.09 -24.29
CA THR A 11 0.03 6.26 -25.48
C THR A 11 1.01 5.12 -25.68
N THR A 12 2.22 5.20 -25.10
CA THR A 12 3.23 4.15 -25.16
C THR A 12 3.70 3.72 -23.77
N PRO A 13 4.15 2.46 -23.59
CA PRO A 13 4.77 2.00 -22.35
C PRO A 13 5.97 2.85 -21.93
N VAL A 14 6.74 3.36 -22.90
CA VAL A 14 7.91 4.22 -22.64
C VAL A 14 7.49 5.55 -22.03
N THR A 15 6.44 6.18 -22.55
CA THR A 15 5.90 7.44 -22.00
C THR A 15 5.40 7.26 -20.57
N ARG A 16 4.66 6.17 -20.30
CA ARG A 16 4.18 5.83 -18.96
C ARG A 16 5.33 5.60 -17.98
N LYS A 17 6.35 4.86 -18.40
CA LYS A 17 7.57 4.62 -17.61
C LYS A 17 8.34 5.91 -17.34
N ALA A 18 8.47 6.80 -18.32
CA ALA A 18 9.12 8.08 -18.13
C ALA A 18 8.38 8.94 -17.11
N ALA A 19 7.04 8.98 -17.16
CA ALA A 19 6.23 9.68 -16.16
C ALA A 19 6.42 9.09 -14.74
N ALA A 20 6.45 7.76 -14.62
CA ALA A 20 6.75 7.07 -13.37
C ALA A 20 8.13 7.43 -12.81
N GLN A 21 9.16 7.47 -13.66
CA GLN A 21 10.52 7.87 -13.26
C GLN A 21 10.57 9.31 -12.77
N GLN A 22 9.86 10.23 -13.44
CA GLN A 22 9.78 11.63 -13.03
C GLN A 22 9.11 11.79 -11.66
N LEU A 23 8.09 10.98 -11.33
CA LEU A 23 7.50 10.96 -9.98
C LEU A 23 8.53 10.56 -8.91
N GLY A 24 9.44 9.62 -9.23
CA GLY A 24 10.55 9.27 -8.34
C GLY A 24 11.52 10.43 -8.09
N GLU A 25 11.92 11.14 -9.14
CA GLU A 25 12.79 12.32 -9.01
C GLU A 25 12.14 13.45 -8.19
N VAL A 26 10.80 13.59 -8.25
CA VAL A 26 10.09 14.55 -7.39
C VAL A 26 10.29 14.21 -5.90
N VAL A 27 10.20 12.95 -5.50
CA VAL A 27 10.43 12.54 -4.09
C VAL A 27 11.86 12.80 -3.67
N LYS A 28 12.82 12.53 -4.56
CA LYS A 28 14.24 12.78 -4.31
C LYS A 28 14.51 14.26 -4.00
N LEU A 29 13.88 15.17 -4.73
CA LEU A 29 14.01 16.63 -4.53
C LEU A 29 13.13 17.15 -3.39
N HIS A 30 11.98 16.52 -3.16
CA HIS A 30 10.98 16.94 -2.18
C HIS A 30 10.51 15.75 -1.31
N PRO A 31 11.31 15.26 -0.36
CA PRO A 31 10.98 14.06 0.42
C PRO A 31 9.68 14.16 1.24
N HIS A 32 9.27 15.38 1.62
CA HIS A 32 8.03 15.64 2.35
C HIS A 32 6.76 15.32 1.53
N GLU A 33 6.86 15.28 0.20
CA GLU A 33 5.75 14.94 -0.70
C GLU A 33 5.50 13.42 -0.80
N LEU A 34 6.33 12.57 -0.18
CA LEU A 34 6.24 11.11 -0.30
C LEU A 34 4.82 10.56 -0.07
N ASN A 35 4.21 10.91 1.05
CA ASN A 35 2.87 10.41 1.41
C ASN A 35 1.79 10.93 0.45
N ASN A 36 1.92 12.18 -0.02
CA ASN A 36 0.99 12.77 -0.97
C ASN A 36 1.08 12.06 -2.33
N LEU A 37 2.30 11.85 -2.85
CA LEU A 37 2.51 11.16 -4.12
C LEU A 37 2.01 9.71 -4.05
N LEU A 38 2.34 8.95 -3.01
CA LEU A 38 1.86 7.57 -2.84
C LEU A 38 0.33 7.50 -2.74
N SER A 39 -0.30 8.45 -2.04
CA SER A 39 -1.77 8.54 -1.95
C SER A 39 -2.40 8.75 -3.32
N LYS A 40 -1.78 9.57 -4.18
CA LYS A 40 -2.24 9.77 -5.57
C LYS A 40 -1.99 8.53 -6.43
N VAL A 41 -0.82 7.89 -6.35
CA VAL A 41 -0.52 6.66 -7.11
C VAL A 41 -1.48 5.51 -6.76
N LEU A 42 -1.93 5.43 -5.51
CA LEU A 42 -2.86 4.39 -5.05
C LEU A 42 -4.17 4.33 -5.86
N VAL A 43 -4.67 5.49 -6.31
CA VAL A 43 -5.87 5.55 -7.16
C VAL A 43 -5.63 4.83 -8.49
N TYR A 44 -4.45 4.99 -9.08
CA TYR A 44 -4.09 4.38 -10.37
C TYR A 44 -3.79 2.88 -10.26
N LEU A 45 -3.30 2.39 -9.11
CA LEU A 45 -3.13 0.95 -8.84
C LEU A 45 -4.47 0.20 -8.88
N ARG A 46 -5.59 0.90 -8.65
CA ARG A 46 -6.94 0.35 -8.68
C ARG A 46 -7.67 0.60 -10.01
N SER A 47 -6.97 1.13 -11.02
CA SER A 47 -7.56 1.35 -12.35
C SER A 47 -8.02 0.03 -12.98
N THR A 48 -9.14 0.06 -13.69
CA THR A 48 -9.61 -1.08 -14.50
C THR A 48 -8.68 -1.36 -15.69
N ASN A 49 -7.92 -0.35 -16.14
CA ASN A 49 -6.95 -0.48 -17.21
C ASN A 49 -5.66 -1.18 -16.74
N TRP A 50 -5.34 -2.32 -17.36
CA TRP A 50 -4.13 -3.09 -17.10
C TRP A 50 -2.85 -2.25 -17.18
N ASP A 51 -2.70 -1.48 -18.25
CA ASP A 51 -1.47 -0.73 -18.48
C ASP A 51 -1.27 0.39 -17.44
N THR A 52 -2.36 1.02 -17.03
CA THR A 52 -2.36 2.04 -15.97
C THR A 52 -1.89 1.43 -14.65
N ARG A 53 -2.32 0.20 -14.33
CA ARG A 53 -1.84 -0.51 -13.13
C ARG A 53 -0.35 -0.82 -13.22
N ILE A 54 0.14 -1.24 -14.38
CA ILE A 54 1.58 -1.48 -14.61
C ILE A 54 2.38 -0.18 -14.42
N ALA A 55 1.92 0.93 -15.01
CA ALA A 55 2.58 2.23 -14.88
C ALA A 55 2.57 2.75 -13.43
N ALA A 56 1.46 2.57 -12.71
CA ALA A 56 1.37 2.91 -11.30
C ALA A 56 2.33 2.08 -10.44
N GLY A 57 2.48 0.78 -10.71
CA GLY A 57 3.47 -0.07 -10.06
C GLY A 57 4.91 0.40 -10.28
N GLN A 58 5.23 0.79 -11.52
CA GLN A 58 6.53 1.41 -11.85
C GLN A 58 6.74 2.74 -11.14
N ALA A 59 5.69 3.53 -10.93
CA ALA A 59 5.77 4.78 -10.19
C ALA A 59 6.09 4.52 -8.70
N VAL A 60 5.45 3.51 -8.08
CA VAL A 60 5.79 3.09 -6.71
C VAL A 60 7.26 2.67 -6.62
N GLU A 61 7.74 1.85 -7.56
CA GLU A 61 9.15 1.43 -7.62
C GLU A 61 10.10 2.63 -7.70
N ALA A 62 9.84 3.58 -8.61
CA ALA A 62 10.67 4.76 -8.81
C ALA A 62 10.66 5.70 -7.58
N ILE A 63 9.51 5.83 -6.91
CA ILE A 63 9.37 6.59 -5.66
C ILE A 63 10.21 5.94 -4.56
N VAL A 64 9.99 4.66 -4.27
CA VAL A 64 10.63 3.95 -3.15
C VAL A 64 12.15 3.86 -3.32
N LYS A 65 12.67 3.77 -4.54
CA LYS A 65 14.12 3.83 -4.82
C LYS A 65 14.80 5.12 -4.33
N ASN A 66 14.05 6.20 -4.17
CA ASN A 66 14.56 7.48 -3.69
C ASN A 66 14.28 7.72 -2.19
N VAL A 67 13.66 6.77 -1.50
CA VAL A 67 13.42 6.83 -0.06
C VAL A 67 14.61 6.19 0.67
N PRO A 68 15.20 6.84 1.68
CA PRO A 68 16.26 6.25 2.49
C PRO A 68 15.82 4.94 3.13
N GLU A 69 16.73 3.97 3.18
CA GLU A 69 16.48 2.70 3.86
C GLU A 69 16.20 2.93 5.35
N TRP A 70 15.10 2.38 5.85
CA TRP A 70 14.76 2.43 7.26
C TRP A 70 15.53 1.36 8.02
N ASN A 71 16.58 1.79 8.74
CA ASN A 71 17.39 0.92 9.60
C ASN A 71 17.34 1.41 11.06
N PRO A 72 16.27 1.08 11.82
CA PRO A 72 16.17 1.48 13.22
C PRO A 72 17.19 0.71 14.06
N THR A 73 18.01 1.41 14.85
CA THR A 73 18.86 0.76 15.84
C THR A 73 17.98 0.05 16.88
N PRO A 74 18.18 -1.25 17.14
CA PRO A 74 17.48 -1.94 18.20
C PRO A 74 17.73 -1.21 19.52
N ARG A 75 16.66 -0.80 20.21
CA ARG A 75 16.80 -0.20 21.53
C ARG A 75 17.43 -1.24 22.47
N SER A 76 18.64 -0.98 22.96
CA SER A 76 19.22 -1.77 24.04
C SER A 76 18.32 -1.63 25.26
N LYS A 77 18.00 -2.75 25.91
CA LYS A 77 17.07 -2.85 27.05
C LYS A 77 17.58 -2.20 28.34
N GLN A 78 18.44 -1.20 28.25
CA GLN A 78 19.04 -0.47 29.38
C GLN A 78 18.84 1.03 29.17
N GLU A 79 17.74 1.54 29.72
CA GLU A 79 17.76 2.55 30.79
C GLU A 79 16.30 2.74 31.26
N GLN A 80 16.07 2.39 32.52
CA GLN A 80 14.81 2.61 33.22
C GLN A 80 14.60 4.12 33.36
N GLY A 81 13.48 4.64 32.87
CA GLY A 81 13.14 6.05 33.09
C GLY A 81 12.21 6.71 32.08
N SER A 82 11.20 6.01 31.56
CA SER A 82 9.98 6.65 31.03
C SER A 82 8.94 5.56 30.74
N GLU A 83 7.78 5.69 31.38
CA GLU A 83 6.62 4.85 31.13
C GLU A 83 6.19 4.99 29.66
N SER A 84 6.56 4.00 28.85
CA SER A 84 5.91 3.70 27.57
C SER A 84 5.36 2.29 27.68
N PRO A 85 4.08 2.03 27.35
CA PRO A 85 3.53 0.68 27.46
C PRO A 85 4.35 -0.28 26.60
N ASN A 86 4.86 -1.32 27.24
CA ASN A 86 5.62 -2.40 26.64
C ASN A 86 5.00 -2.90 25.31
N GLU A 87 5.69 -2.69 24.18
CA GLU A 87 5.41 -3.39 22.90
C GLU A 87 6.13 -4.76 22.83
N ASP A 88 6.32 -5.42 23.97
CA ASP A 88 6.89 -6.79 24.06
C ASP A 88 5.81 -7.85 24.35
N SER A 89 4.53 -7.55 24.07
CA SER A 89 3.54 -8.61 23.95
C SER A 89 3.72 -9.30 22.60
N PRO A 90 3.76 -10.65 22.52
CA PRO A 90 3.66 -11.32 21.23
C PRO A 90 2.29 -10.97 20.69
N SER A 91 2.21 -9.98 19.81
CA SER A 91 0.98 -9.58 19.16
C SER A 91 0.38 -10.84 18.54
N THR A 92 -0.68 -11.36 19.14
CA THR A 92 -1.39 -12.57 18.71
C THR A 92 -1.92 -12.43 17.28
N ASP A 93 -1.91 -11.22 16.75
CA ASP A 93 -2.30 -10.79 15.41
C ASP A 93 -1.23 -11.05 14.32
N ARG A 94 -0.01 -11.50 14.68
CA ARG A 94 1.03 -11.79 13.67
C ARG A 94 0.90 -13.21 13.13
N LEU A 95 0.74 -13.32 11.81
CA LEU A 95 0.83 -14.58 11.09
C LEU A 95 2.26 -15.14 11.18
N ARG A 96 2.38 -16.46 11.32
CA ARG A 96 3.67 -17.16 11.36
C ARG A 96 3.71 -18.24 10.28
N PHE A 97 4.83 -18.30 9.57
CA PHE A 97 5.02 -19.27 8.49
C PHE A 97 5.04 -20.73 9.00
N ASP A 98 5.59 -20.97 10.19
CA ASP A 98 5.63 -22.30 10.82
C ASP A 98 4.25 -22.87 11.19
N ARG A 99 3.22 -22.01 11.27
CA ARG A 99 1.83 -22.37 11.52
C ARG A 99 0.98 -22.38 10.26
N PHE A 100 1.57 -22.14 9.08
CA PHE A 100 0.85 -22.15 7.82
C PHE A 100 0.45 -23.58 7.44
N ASP A 101 -0.85 -23.81 7.26
CA ASP A 101 -1.43 -25.09 6.86
C ASP A 101 -2.22 -24.93 5.56
N ILE A 102 -1.65 -25.43 4.46
CA ILE A 102 -2.27 -25.37 3.14
C ILE A 102 -3.55 -26.20 3.04
N CYS A 103 -3.64 -27.33 3.74
CA CYS A 103 -4.83 -28.18 3.71
C CYS A 103 -6.00 -27.47 4.39
N ARG A 104 -5.74 -26.77 5.50
CA ARG A 104 -6.74 -25.93 6.17
C ARG A 104 -7.15 -24.74 5.29
N LEU A 105 -6.19 -24.07 4.65
CA LEU A 105 -6.46 -22.96 3.74
C LEU A 105 -7.37 -23.37 2.58
N LEU A 106 -7.08 -24.51 1.93
CA LEU A 106 -7.87 -24.98 0.79
C LEU A 106 -9.29 -25.42 1.17
N LYS A 107 -9.50 -25.91 2.39
CA LYS A 107 -10.83 -26.35 2.88
C LYS A 107 -11.71 -25.21 3.37
N HIS A 108 -11.12 -24.17 3.96
CA HIS A 108 -11.86 -23.12 4.68
C HIS A 108 -11.63 -21.70 4.16
N GLY A 109 -10.67 -21.51 3.26
CA GLY A 109 -10.35 -20.20 2.70
C GLY A 109 -11.46 -19.67 1.79
N ALA A 110 -11.57 -18.34 1.73
CA ALA A 110 -12.45 -17.67 0.77
C ALA A 110 -11.85 -17.74 -0.64
N SER A 111 -12.69 -18.03 -1.64
CA SER A 111 -12.26 -18.04 -3.04
C SER A 111 -12.12 -16.62 -3.58
N LEU A 112 -10.91 -16.24 -3.99
CA LEU A 112 -10.65 -14.98 -4.69
C LEU A 112 -10.82 -15.21 -6.19
N LEU A 113 -11.95 -14.77 -6.75
CA LEU A 113 -12.31 -14.95 -8.16
C LEU A 113 -11.99 -13.70 -8.99
N GLY A 114 -12.09 -13.82 -10.31
CA GLY A 114 -11.94 -12.70 -11.23
C GLY A 114 -13.02 -11.66 -10.96
N SER A 115 -12.61 -10.57 -10.33
CA SER A 115 -13.51 -9.50 -9.95
C SER A 115 -13.21 -8.26 -10.79
N ALA A 116 -14.27 -7.59 -11.21
CA ALA A 116 -14.19 -6.44 -12.12
C ALA A 116 -13.69 -5.16 -11.41
N GLY A 117 -13.19 -5.26 -10.17
CA GLY A 117 -12.78 -4.15 -9.32
C GLY A 117 -13.85 -3.67 -8.33
N ALA A 118 -15.08 -4.20 -8.41
CA ALA A 118 -16.23 -3.82 -7.58
C ALA A 118 -16.06 -4.15 -6.08
N GLU A 119 -15.23 -5.12 -5.74
CA GLU A 119 -14.84 -5.47 -4.38
C GLU A 119 -13.88 -4.45 -3.74
N PHE A 120 -13.26 -3.59 -4.55
CA PHE A 120 -12.55 -2.40 -4.06
C PHE A 120 -13.46 -1.17 -4.03
N GLU A 121 -14.59 -1.20 -4.73
CA GLU A 121 -15.67 -0.22 -4.68
C GLU A 121 -16.58 -0.41 -3.45
N VAL A 122 -16.12 -1.12 -2.39
CA VAL A 122 -16.88 -1.31 -1.13
C VAL A 122 -17.56 0.01 -0.79
N GLN A 123 -18.88 -0.05 -0.99
CA GLN A 123 -19.82 1.04 -1.19
C GLN A 123 -19.32 2.39 -0.68
N ASP A 124 -19.35 3.40 -1.56
CA ASP A 124 -19.88 4.70 -1.15
C ASP A 124 -21.27 4.41 -0.56
N ASP A 125 -21.31 3.92 0.69
CA ASP A 125 -22.46 4.08 1.54
C ASP A 125 -22.77 5.55 1.41
N LYS A 126 -23.95 5.85 0.89
CA LYS A 126 -24.41 7.19 0.48
C LYS A 126 -24.48 8.20 1.63
N SER A 127 -23.85 7.89 2.76
CA SER A 127 -23.44 8.75 3.85
C SER A 127 -21.91 8.68 3.95
N GLY A 128 -21.20 9.54 3.22
CA GLY A 128 -19.75 9.60 3.29
C GLY A 128 -19.30 9.93 4.72
N GLU A 129 -18.92 8.93 5.53
CA GLU A 129 -18.36 9.16 6.85
C GLU A 129 -17.77 7.92 7.55
N ILE A 130 -17.31 6.88 6.81
CA ILE A 130 -16.50 5.85 7.46
C ILE A 130 -15.03 6.26 7.38
N ASP A 131 -14.43 6.55 8.53
CA ASP A 131 -13.00 6.87 8.64
C ASP A 131 -12.17 5.76 7.97
N PRO A 132 -11.17 6.10 7.13
CA PRO A 132 -10.35 5.11 6.44
C PRO A 132 -9.70 4.07 7.36
N LYS A 133 -9.37 4.44 8.61
CA LYS A 133 -8.80 3.48 9.57
C LYS A 133 -9.86 2.53 10.09
N GLU A 134 -11.07 3.02 10.36
CA GLU A 134 -12.20 2.17 10.75
C GLU A 134 -12.55 1.16 9.65
N ARG A 135 -12.55 1.59 8.38
CA ARG A 135 -12.75 0.70 7.24
C ARG A 135 -11.72 -0.44 7.21
N ILE A 136 -10.44 -0.13 7.38
CA ILE A 136 -9.37 -1.13 7.43
C ILE A 136 -9.56 -2.06 8.64
N ALA A 137 -9.94 -1.52 9.81
CA ALA A 137 -10.18 -2.32 11.00
C ALA A 137 -11.34 -3.30 10.82
N ARG A 138 -12.43 -2.88 10.16
CA ARG A 138 -13.55 -3.78 9.80
C ARG A 138 -13.10 -4.88 8.86
N GLN A 139 -12.34 -4.54 7.81
CA GLN A 139 -11.81 -5.54 6.87
C GLN A 139 -10.90 -6.57 7.55
N ARG A 140 -10.07 -6.15 8.51
CA ARG A 140 -9.22 -7.08 9.28
C ARG A 140 -10.02 -8.08 10.13
N LYS A 141 -11.19 -7.69 10.65
CA LYS A 141 -12.06 -8.59 11.43
C LYS A 141 -12.76 -9.64 10.58
N LEU A 142 -12.81 -9.47 9.27
CA LEU A 142 -13.42 -10.40 8.32
C LEU A 142 -12.43 -11.49 7.83
N LEU A 143 -11.14 -11.38 8.21
CA LEU A 143 -10.07 -12.35 7.92
C LEU A 143 -9.95 -13.37 9.06
#